data_AF-A0A496TTG9-F1
#
_entry.id   AF-A0A496TTG9-F1
#
_cell.length_a   1.000
_cell.length_b   1.000
_cell.length_c   1.000
_cell.angle_alpha   90.00
_cell.angle_beta   90.00
_cell.angle_gamma   90.00
#
_symmetry.space_group_name_H-M   'P 1'
#
loop_
_entity.id
_entity.type
_entity.pdbx_description
1 polymer ?
#
loop_
_entity_poly.entity_id
_entity_poly.type
_entity_poly.pdbx_seq_one_letter_code
_entity_poly.pdbx_strand_id
1 'polypeptide(L)'
;MVVPNVSRTFNALLNPSLYIYYEIYNFFSDSLGDKGIFDVEYCIFNKDGNVVHIESKTFPKLGENVAQYSKFDVSSYESGAYRLRVRVKDEQTGENIEEYSDFSVTRPYWSIIGQDFYQVVKQLSYIASKSEIDKLKKEKFENRAKALVEFWKKRDPTPGTPCNETMLEYYRRLRYANEHFSTKIQQGWLTDRGRIYITYGPPDQVERHPYERNSKPYQVWYYYTNNYEFVFVDQTGFGYFILVYPPYWLENR
;
A
#
# COMPACT_ATOMS: atom_id res chain seq x y z
N MET A 1 -22.64 14.98 19.54
CA MET A 1 -21.83 13.76 19.84
C MET A 1 -21.02 13.43 18.61
N VAL A 2 -19.77 12.99 18.77
CA VAL A 2 -18.93 12.50 17.68
C VAL A 2 -18.62 11.03 17.98
N VAL A 3 -18.63 10.14 16.99
CA VAL A 3 -18.23 8.75 17.21
C VAL A 3 -17.26 8.35 16.10
N PRO A 4 -15.94 8.44 16.34
CA PRO A 4 -14.94 8.04 15.36
C PRO A 4 -14.90 6.53 15.22
N ASN A 5 -15.29 6.04 14.05
CA ASN A 5 -15.11 4.66 13.67
C ASN A 5 -13.77 4.50 12.95
N VAL A 6 -12.86 3.81 13.62
CA VAL A 6 -11.54 3.45 13.12
C VAL A 6 -11.43 1.92 13.16
N SER A 7 -10.89 1.33 12.10
CA SER A 7 -10.59 -0.11 12.11
C SER A 7 -9.61 -0.44 13.24
N ARG A 8 -9.98 -1.39 14.11
CA ARG A 8 -9.23 -1.70 15.36
C ARG A 8 -7.78 -2.15 15.12
N THR A 9 -7.52 -2.81 14.00
CA THR A 9 -6.17 -3.27 13.62
C THR A 9 -5.93 -2.91 12.16
N PHE A 10 -4.81 -2.24 11.92
CA PHE A 10 -4.43 -1.73 10.61
C PHE A 10 -3.11 -2.35 10.15
N ASN A 11 -3.07 -2.88 8.93
CA ASN A 11 -1.85 -3.43 8.35
C ASN A 11 -1.23 -2.40 7.42
N ALA A 12 -0.33 -1.59 7.96
CA ALA A 12 0.31 -0.49 7.22
C ALA A 12 1.12 -0.96 5.99
N LEU A 13 1.51 -2.24 5.93
CA LEU A 13 2.20 -2.80 4.76
C LEU A 13 1.24 -3.05 3.60
N LEU A 14 0.04 -3.59 3.87
CA LEU A 14 -0.94 -3.97 2.85
C LEU A 14 -1.91 -2.84 2.51
N ASN A 15 -2.24 -2.00 3.47
CA ASN A 15 -3.08 -0.84 3.27
C ASN A 15 -2.44 0.27 4.11
N PRO A 16 -1.74 1.24 3.51
CA PRO A 16 -1.13 2.31 4.28
C PRO A 16 -2.12 3.43 4.62
N SER A 17 -3.40 3.33 4.22
CA SER A 17 -4.37 4.41 4.33
C SER A 17 -5.38 4.18 5.45
N LEU A 18 -5.19 4.81 6.60
CA LEU A 18 -6.17 4.82 7.68
C LEU A 18 -7.37 5.68 7.28
N TYR A 19 -8.56 5.07 7.21
CA TYR A 19 -9.81 5.77 6.97
C TYR A 19 -10.53 6.00 8.29
N ILE A 20 -11.00 7.23 8.48
CA ILE A 20 -11.73 7.65 9.66
C ILE A 20 -13.10 8.11 9.19
N TYR A 21 -14.15 7.57 9.80
CA TYR A 21 -15.52 8.01 9.61
C TYR A 21 -16.11 8.47 10.94
N TYR A 22 -16.84 9.58 10.95
CA TYR A 22 -17.56 10.03 12.13
C TYR A 22 -18.76 10.89 11.73
N GLU A 23 -19.78 10.86 12.58
CA GLU A 23 -20.96 11.73 12.46
C GLU A 23 -20.93 12.76 13.58
N ILE A 24 -21.20 14.01 13.22
CA ILE A 24 -21.39 15.10 14.16
C ILE A 24 -22.89 15.40 14.20
N TYR A 25 -23.47 15.33 15.40
CA TYR A 25 -24.89 15.60 15.63
C TYR A 25 -25.08 16.92 16.37
N ASN A 26 -26.25 17.54 16.14
CA ASN A 26 -26.75 18.75 16.81
C ASN A 26 -25.97 20.03 16.49
N PHE A 27 -25.61 20.25 15.23
CA PHE A 27 -25.18 21.59 14.82
C PHE A 27 -26.36 22.55 14.89
N PHE A 28 -26.29 23.53 15.81
CA PHE A 28 -27.26 24.62 15.85
C PHE A 28 -27.08 25.49 14.61
N SER A 29 -28.16 25.72 13.87
CA SER A 29 -28.22 26.77 12.86
C SER A 29 -28.60 28.08 13.54
N ASP A 30 -27.85 29.15 13.29
CA ASP A 30 -28.21 30.45 13.82
C ASP A 30 -29.51 30.96 13.16
N SER A 31 -30.20 31.87 13.86
CA SER A 31 -31.51 32.44 13.56
C SER A 31 -31.64 33.06 12.15
N LEU A 32 -30.49 33.33 11.52
CA LEU A 32 -30.33 34.02 10.24
C LEU A 32 -30.10 33.06 9.05
N GLY A 33 -30.10 31.75 9.27
CA GLY A 33 -29.89 30.76 8.20
C GLY A 33 -28.44 30.64 7.70
N ASP A 34 -27.49 31.31 8.37
CA ASP A 34 -26.08 31.12 8.10
C ASP A 34 -25.62 29.78 8.67
N LYS A 35 -25.33 28.87 7.75
CA LYS A 35 -24.92 27.50 8.05
C LYS A 35 -23.52 27.43 8.67
N GLY A 36 -22.75 28.51 8.72
CA GLY A 36 -21.49 28.55 9.47
C GLY A 36 -20.45 27.49 9.07
N ILE A 37 -19.36 27.46 9.84
CA ILE A 37 -18.27 26.50 9.67
C ILE A 37 -17.92 25.84 11.00
N PHE A 38 -17.23 24.72 10.91
CA PHE A 38 -16.59 24.07 12.04
C PHE A 38 -15.20 23.59 11.64
N ASP A 39 -14.29 23.64 12.60
CA ASP A 39 -12.95 23.14 12.47
C ASP A 39 -12.85 21.75 13.09
N VAL A 40 -12.11 20.87 12.41
CA VAL A 40 -11.78 19.54 12.91
C VAL A 40 -10.27 19.41 13.00
N GLU A 41 -9.77 19.11 14.18
CA GLU A 41 -8.38 18.77 14.43
C GLU A 41 -8.26 17.26 14.70
N TYR A 42 -7.39 16.62 13.94
CA TYR A 42 -6.99 15.23 14.13
C TYR A 42 -5.62 15.20 14.77
N CYS A 43 -5.49 14.48 15.88
CA CYS A 43 -4.21 14.28 16.55
C CYS A 43 -4.00 12.79 16.81
N ILE A 44 -2.88 12.23 16.37
CA ILE A 44 -2.56 10.81 16.59
C ILE A 44 -1.37 10.70 17.54
N PHE A 45 -1.56 9.92 18.58
CA PHE A 45 -0.57 9.62 19.61
C PHE A 45 -0.03 8.20 19.44
N ASN A 46 1.28 8.01 19.64
CA ASN A 46 1.87 6.68 19.77
C ASN A 46 1.69 6.11 21.18
N LYS A 47 2.15 4.88 21.41
CA LYS A 47 2.10 4.19 22.71
C LYS A 47 2.75 4.93 23.89
N ASP A 48 3.69 5.83 23.60
CA ASP A 48 4.42 6.59 24.61
C ASP A 48 3.73 7.95 24.90
N GLY A 49 2.60 8.23 24.23
CA GLY A 49 1.84 9.49 24.36
C GLY A 49 2.38 10.62 23.48
N ASN A 50 3.36 10.36 22.61
CA ASN A 50 3.92 11.37 21.72
C ASN A 50 3.02 11.58 20.50
N VAL A 51 2.84 12.84 20.10
CA VAL A 51 2.12 13.20 18.88
C VAL A 51 2.96 12.80 17.67
N VAL A 52 2.42 11.93 16.81
CA VAL A 52 3.06 11.49 15.55
C VAL A 52 2.42 12.11 14.32
N HIS A 53 1.22 12.69 14.47
CA HIS A 53 0.51 13.36 13.39
C HIS A 53 -0.48 14.37 13.95
N ILE A 54 -0.55 15.53 13.29
CA ILE A 54 -1.55 16.56 13.55
C ILE A 54 -1.99 17.18 12.23
N GLU A 55 -3.30 17.32 12.03
CA GLU A 55 -3.89 17.96 10.86
C GLU A 55 -5.19 18.66 11.27
N SER A 56 -5.46 19.83 10.70
CA SER A 56 -6.72 20.56 10.90
C SER A 56 -7.41 20.80 9.57
N LYS A 57 -8.75 20.68 9.54
CA LYS A 57 -9.59 20.93 8.37
C LYS A 57 -10.83 21.72 8.76
N THR A 58 -11.24 22.64 7.91
CA THR A 58 -12.46 23.43 8.08
C THR A 58 -13.54 22.92 7.14
N PHE A 59 -14.76 22.79 7.65
CA PHE A 59 -15.91 22.29 6.88
C PHE A 59 -17.14 23.20 7.04
N PRO A 60 -17.99 23.31 6.02
CA PRO A 60 -19.29 23.97 6.14
C PRO A 60 -20.29 23.08 6.90
N LYS A 61 -21.18 23.67 7.73
CA LYS A 61 -22.27 22.87 8.34
C LYS A 61 -23.40 22.67 7.33
N LEU A 62 -23.46 21.50 6.70
CA LEU A 62 -24.44 21.27 5.62
C LEU A 62 -25.87 20.98 6.12
N GLY A 63 -26.04 20.76 7.43
CA GLY A 63 -27.31 20.54 8.11
C GLY A 63 -27.09 20.28 9.61
N GLU A 64 -28.15 19.86 10.31
CA GLU A 64 -28.09 19.54 11.75
C GLU A 64 -27.15 18.38 12.08
N ASN A 65 -26.99 17.45 11.13
CA ASN A 65 -26.10 16.29 11.22
C ASN A 65 -25.15 16.27 10.02
N VAL A 66 -23.87 16.07 10.28
CA VAL A 66 -22.84 16.04 9.24
C VAL A 66 -21.99 14.79 9.39
N ALA A 67 -22.00 13.94 8.36
CA ALA A 67 -21.07 12.83 8.24
C ALA A 67 -19.76 13.33 7.61
N GLN A 68 -18.63 12.90 8.17
CA GLN A 68 -17.30 13.26 7.71
C GLN A 68 -16.42 12.03 7.54
N TYR A 69 -15.52 12.10 6.56
CA TYR A 69 -14.50 11.10 6.37
C TYR A 69 -13.13 11.76 6.14
N SER A 70 -12.08 11.15 6.68
CA SER A 70 -10.70 11.56 6.44
C SER A 70 -9.82 10.33 6.19
N LYS A 71 -8.73 10.55 5.44
CA LYS A 71 -7.75 9.53 5.07
C LYS A 71 -6.36 9.98 5.51
N PHE A 72 -5.64 9.10 6.19
CA PHE A 72 -4.29 9.35 6.68
C PHE A 72 -3.33 8.29 6.17
N ASP A 73 -2.15 8.71 5.70
CA ASP A 73 -1.08 7.78 5.39
C ASP A 73 -0.34 7.39 6.69
N VAL A 74 -0.40 6.10 7.03
CA VAL A 74 0.29 5.50 8.18
C VAL A 74 1.45 4.61 7.75
N SER A 75 1.91 4.74 6.50
CA SER A 75 3.04 4.00 5.93
C SER A 75 4.36 4.20 6.66
N SER A 76 4.49 5.26 7.48
CA SER A 76 5.65 5.56 8.31
C SER A 76 5.49 5.14 9.79
N TYR A 77 4.29 4.72 10.21
CA TYR A 77 4.01 4.46 11.63
C TYR A 77 4.57 3.10 12.04
N GLU A 78 5.27 3.03 13.18
CA GLU A 78 5.78 1.77 13.72
C GLU A 78 4.67 0.78 14.10
N SER A 79 5.04 -0.49 14.33
CA SER A 79 4.07 -1.43 14.92
C SER A 79 3.81 -1.05 16.37
N GLY A 80 2.55 -0.91 16.75
CA GLY A 80 2.18 -0.55 18.10
C GLY A 80 0.74 -0.11 18.23
N ALA A 81 0.34 0.17 19.47
CA ALA A 81 -0.91 0.82 19.77
C ALA A 81 -0.80 2.33 19.52
N TYR A 82 -1.87 2.91 18.98
CA TYR A 82 -2.04 4.32 18.70
C TYR A 82 -3.41 4.78 19.19
N ARG A 83 -3.49 6.06 19.51
CA ARG A 83 -4.75 6.72 19.87
C ARG A 83 -4.98 7.88 18.93
N LEU A 84 -6.12 7.90 18.29
CA LEU A 84 -6.64 9.05 17.55
C LEU A 84 -7.47 9.91 18.50
N ARG A 85 -7.26 11.22 18.46
CA ARG A 85 -8.19 12.23 18.95
C ARG A 85 -8.78 12.98 17.76
N VAL A 86 -10.10 13.11 17.74
CA VAL A 86 -10.83 14.01 16.84
C VAL A 86 -11.44 15.11 17.69
N ARG A 87 -10.99 16.35 17.50
CA ARG A 87 -11.57 17.54 18.11
C ARG A 87 -12.40 18.27 17.07
N VAL A 88 -13.65 18.56 17.36
CA VAL A 88 -14.53 19.40 16.54
C VAL A 88 -14.79 20.69 17.30
N LYS A 89 -14.56 21.84 16.66
CA LYS A 89 -14.85 23.17 17.19
C LYS A 89 -15.85 23.87 16.28
N ASP A 90 -16.97 24.27 16.85
CA ASP A 90 -17.95 25.11 16.17
C ASP A 90 -17.48 26.57 16.23
N GLU A 91 -17.23 27.20 15.08
CA GLU A 91 -16.71 28.58 15.05
C GLU A 91 -17.78 29.63 15.39
N GLN A 92 -19.06 29.29 15.35
CA GLN A 92 -20.14 30.21 15.70
C GLN A 92 -20.38 30.22 17.21
N THR A 93 -20.46 29.05 17.84
CA THR A 93 -20.78 28.94 19.27
C THR A 93 -19.53 28.90 20.16
N GLY A 94 -18.37 28.57 19.59
CA GLY A 94 -17.13 28.30 20.32
C GLY A 94 -17.14 26.96 21.06
N GLU A 95 -18.22 26.19 20.97
CA GLU A 95 -18.31 24.86 21.55
C GLU A 95 -17.27 23.94 20.90
N ASN A 96 -16.67 23.08 21.71
CA ASN A 96 -15.78 22.04 21.22
C ASN A 96 -16.09 20.70 21.88
N ILE A 97 -15.92 19.65 21.09
CA ILE A 97 -16.05 18.27 21.54
C ILE A 97 -14.81 17.50 21.09
N GLU A 98 -14.33 16.61 21.95
CA GLU A 98 -13.22 15.72 21.65
C GLU A 98 -13.66 14.28 21.83
N GLU A 99 -13.26 13.43 20.89
CA GLU A 99 -13.49 12.00 20.97
C GLU A 99 -12.23 11.22 20.63
N TYR A 100 -12.11 10.07 21.26
CA TYR A 100 -10.91 9.25 21.18
C TYR A 100 -11.24 7.88 20.59
N SER A 101 -10.34 7.36 19.75
CA SER A 101 -10.43 6.02 19.19
C SER A 101 -9.06 5.35 19.23
N ASP A 102 -9.01 4.12 19.73
CA ASP A 102 -7.79 3.34 19.79
C ASP A 102 -7.68 2.42 18.58
N PHE A 103 -6.49 2.36 17.99
CA PHE A 103 -6.18 1.46 16.89
C PHE A 103 -4.77 0.92 17.03
N SER A 104 -4.51 -0.25 16.45
CA SER A 104 -3.16 -0.80 16.40
C SER A 104 -2.64 -0.78 14.97
N VAL A 105 -1.49 -0.15 14.76
CA VAL A 105 -0.73 -0.36 13.54
C VAL A 105 0.08 -1.62 13.73
N THR A 106 -0.08 -2.54 12.80
CA THR A 106 0.71 -3.75 12.76
C THR A 106 1.46 -3.73 11.44
N ARG A 107 2.73 -4.13 11.48
CA ARG A 107 3.54 -4.43 10.30
C ARG A 107 3.92 -5.90 10.32
N PRO A 108 2.94 -6.82 10.35
CA PRO A 108 3.28 -8.20 10.51
C PRO A 108 3.83 -8.67 9.18
N TYR A 109 5.11 -9.06 9.18
CA TYR A 109 5.66 -9.87 8.10
C TYR A 109 4.67 -11.00 7.76
N TRP A 110 3.99 -11.56 8.78
CA TRP A 110 2.98 -12.61 8.66
C TRP A 110 1.62 -12.22 8.08
N SER A 111 1.22 -10.94 8.04
CA SER A 111 -0.05 -10.59 7.39
C SER A 111 0.08 -10.48 5.87
N ILE A 112 1.31 -10.32 5.37
CA ILE A 112 1.64 -10.62 3.97
C ILE A 112 1.70 -12.15 3.77
N ILE A 113 2.21 -12.90 4.77
CA ILE A 113 2.30 -14.37 4.82
C ILE A 113 0.98 -15.01 5.33
N GLY A 114 -0.18 -14.33 5.18
CA GLY A 114 -1.47 -15.02 5.20
C GLY A 114 -1.62 -15.99 4.02
N GLN A 115 -0.68 -15.92 3.07
CA GLN A 115 -0.49 -16.84 1.96
C GLN A 115 0.43 -17.99 2.32
N ASP A 116 0.24 -19.11 1.64
CA ASP A 116 1.12 -20.28 1.65
C ASP A 116 2.60 -19.85 1.68
N PHE A 117 3.33 -20.23 2.74
CA PHE A 117 4.77 -19.92 2.89
C PHE A 117 5.56 -20.28 1.63
N TYR A 118 5.20 -21.38 0.96
CA TYR A 118 5.86 -21.76 -0.29
C TYR A 118 5.60 -20.78 -1.43
N GLN A 119 4.42 -20.15 -1.47
CA GLN A 119 4.14 -19.08 -2.42
C GLN A 119 4.95 -17.82 -2.11
N VAL A 120 5.07 -17.43 -0.84
CA VAL A 120 5.93 -16.32 -0.43
C VAL A 120 7.37 -16.58 -0.88
N VAL A 121 7.90 -17.77 -0.58
CA VAL A 121 9.26 -18.14 -0.99
C VAL A 121 9.40 -18.16 -2.52
N LYS A 122 8.39 -18.63 -3.27
CA LYS A 122 8.40 -18.55 -4.73
C LYS A 122 8.46 -17.11 -5.23
N GLN A 123 7.66 -16.22 -4.64
CA GLN A 123 7.68 -14.80 -5.02
C GLN A 123 9.07 -14.23 -4.82
N LEU A 124 9.75 -14.50 -3.68
CA LEU A 124 11.10 -14.01 -3.41
C LEU A 124 12.16 -14.36 -4.47
N SER A 125 11.89 -15.27 -5.41
CA SER A 125 12.82 -15.62 -6.50
C SER A 125 13.29 -14.44 -7.35
N TYR A 126 12.57 -13.31 -7.37
CA TYR A 126 13.00 -12.11 -8.10
C TYR A 126 14.11 -11.30 -7.41
N ILE A 127 14.40 -11.58 -6.13
CA ILE A 127 15.39 -10.85 -5.32
C ILE A 127 16.32 -11.77 -4.50
N ALA A 128 15.93 -13.03 -4.33
CA ALA A 128 16.72 -14.06 -3.67
C ALA A 128 17.55 -14.86 -4.69
N SER A 129 18.75 -15.25 -4.28
CA SER A 129 19.51 -16.26 -5.01
C SER A 129 18.86 -17.66 -4.90
N LYS A 130 19.19 -18.55 -5.83
CA LYS A 130 18.71 -19.94 -5.81
C LYS A 130 19.02 -20.65 -4.49
N SER A 131 20.21 -20.45 -3.93
CA SER A 131 20.61 -21.07 -2.65
C SER A 131 19.79 -20.54 -1.46
N GLU A 132 19.44 -19.24 -1.45
CA GLU A 132 18.56 -18.66 -0.43
C GLU A 132 17.13 -19.20 -0.54
N ILE A 133 16.60 -19.32 -1.76
CA ILE A 133 15.29 -19.94 -2.00
C ILE A 133 15.26 -21.38 -1.52
N ASP A 134 16.28 -22.17 -1.86
CA ASP A 134 16.36 -23.57 -1.45
C ASP A 134 16.50 -23.72 0.06
N LYS A 135 17.23 -22.81 0.71
CA LYS A 135 17.32 -22.76 2.17
C LYS A 135 15.96 -22.44 2.80
N LEU A 136 15.27 -21.40 2.31
CA LEU A 136 13.95 -21.00 2.82
C LEU A 136 12.91 -22.12 2.66
N LYS A 137 12.88 -22.81 1.51
CA LYS A 137 11.95 -23.93 1.26
C LYS A 137 12.12 -25.10 2.22
N LYS A 138 13.35 -25.35 2.68
CA LYS A 138 13.70 -26.44 3.60
C LYS A 138 13.48 -26.09 5.07
N GLU A 139 13.11 -24.85 5.38
CA GLU A 139 12.97 -24.39 6.76
C GLU A 139 11.77 -25.02 7.47
N LYS A 140 11.98 -25.41 8.73
CA LYS A 140 10.94 -25.98 9.59
C LYS A 140 9.88 -24.94 9.92
N PHE A 141 8.63 -25.36 10.07
CA PHE A 141 7.49 -24.46 10.29
C PHE A 141 7.75 -23.40 11.38
N GLU A 142 8.25 -23.82 12.53
CA GLU A 142 8.58 -22.97 13.70
C GLU A 142 9.61 -21.88 13.38
N ASN A 143 10.51 -22.13 12.44
CA ASN A 143 11.59 -21.23 12.07
C ASN A 143 11.28 -20.35 10.86
N ARG A 144 10.21 -20.62 10.11
CA ARG A 144 9.88 -19.93 8.85
C ARG A 144 9.76 -18.41 9.02
N ALA A 145 9.07 -17.98 10.07
CA ALA A 145 8.91 -16.55 10.37
C ALA A 145 10.26 -15.87 10.62
N LYS A 146 11.09 -16.49 11.47
CA LYS A 146 12.44 -15.99 11.77
C LYS A 146 13.32 -15.94 10.52
N ALA A 147 13.26 -16.97 9.67
CA ALA A 147 14.04 -17.05 8.44
C ALA A 147 13.66 -15.94 7.44
N LEU A 148 12.37 -15.58 7.34
CA LEU A 148 11.93 -14.45 6.50
C LEU A 148 12.35 -13.10 7.07
N VAL A 149 12.30 -12.92 8.40
CA VAL A 149 12.82 -11.71 9.06
C VAL A 149 14.32 -11.55 8.79
N GLU A 150 15.10 -12.62 8.95
CA GLU A 150 16.53 -12.60 8.67
C GLU A 150 16.85 -12.35 7.19
N PHE A 151 16.04 -12.91 6.29
CA PHE A 151 16.17 -12.69 4.84
C PHE A 151 16.07 -11.20 4.49
N TRP A 152 15.05 -10.51 5.02
CA TRP A 152 14.84 -9.10 4.75
C TRP A 152 15.85 -8.22 5.49
N LYS A 153 16.16 -8.53 6.75
CA LYS A 153 17.16 -7.79 7.53
C LYS A 153 18.53 -7.71 6.82
N LYS A 154 18.94 -8.74 6.10
CA LYS A 154 20.18 -8.74 5.30
C LYS A 154 20.14 -7.82 4.08
N ARG A 155 18.95 -7.43 3.63
CA ARG A 155 18.68 -6.56 2.48
C ARG A 155 18.18 -5.18 2.90
N ASP A 156 18.32 -4.85 4.18
CA ASP A 156 17.97 -3.56 4.72
C ASP A 156 19.07 -2.54 4.38
N PRO A 157 18.78 -1.55 3.52
CA PRO A 157 19.77 -0.53 3.18
C PRO A 157 19.97 0.46 4.34
N THR A 158 19.01 0.54 5.25
CA THR A 158 18.92 1.55 6.30
C THR A 158 18.48 0.91 7.61
N PRO A 159 19.27 0.01 8.20
CA PRO A 159 18.88 -0.77 9.38
C PRO A 159 18.65 0.05 10.66
N GLY A 160 18.98 1.34 10.63
CA GLY A 160 18.68 2.30 11.71
C GLY A 160 17.29 2.94 11.59
N THR A 161 16.59 2.74 10.47
CA THR A 161 15.19 3.15 10.33
C THR A 161 14.28 2.02 10.82
N PRO A 162 13.03 2.34 11.23
CA PRO A 162 12.09 1.31 11.66
C PRO A 162 11.61 0.39 10.51
N CYS A 163 11.98 0.67 9.27
CA CYS A 163 11.41 0.09 8.07
C CYS A 163 12.49 -0.45 7.14
N ASN A 164 12.26 -1.62 6.56
CA ASN A 164 13.11 -2.13 5.49
C ASN A 164 12.60 -1.62 4.14
N GLU A 165 13.23 -0.60 3.58
CA GLU A 165 12.79 0.09 2.37
C GLU A 165 12.82 -0.84 1.14
N THR A 166 13.84 -1.71 1.05
CA THR A 166 13.92 -2.73 -0.01
C THR A 166 12.71 -3.67 0.02
N MET A 167 12.32 -4.14 1.20
CA MET A 167 11.17 -5.00 1.37
C MET A 167 9.86 -4.28 0.99
N LEU A 168 9.69 -3.05 1.47
CA LEU A 168 8.50 -2.24 1.19
C LEU A 168 8.32 -2.06 -0.32
N GLU A 169 9.38 -1.64 -0.99
CA GLU A 169 9.39 -1.43 -2.44
C GLU A 169 9.12 -2.73 -3.20
N TYR A 170 9.73 -3.84 -2.76
CA TYR A 170 9.51 -5.14 -3.36
C TYR A 170 8.04 -5.57 -3.32
N TYR A 171 7.40 -5.49 -2.15
CA TYR A 171 5.99 -5.88 -2.01
C TYR A 171 5.04 -4.87 -2.67
N ARG A 172 5.41 -3.59 -2.75
CA ARG A 172 4.69 -2.58 -3.54
C ARG A 172 4.65 -3.00 -5.02
N ARG A 173 5.80 -3.39 -5.59
CA ARG A 173 5.89 -3.85 -6.98
C ARG A 173 5.15 -5.17 -7.21
N LEU A 174 5.26 -6.11 -6.28
CA LEU A 174 4.55 -7.39 -6.34
C LEU A 174 3.03 -7.18 -6.37
N ARG A 175 2.51 -6.29 -5.52
CA ARG A 175 1.08 -5.94 -5.50
C ARG A 175 0.66 -5.28 -6.79
N TYR A 176 1.41 -4.27 -7.23
CA TYR A 176 1.13 -3.58 -8.49
C TYR A 176 1.05 -4.59 -9.65
N ALA A 177 2.01 -5.50 -9.73
CA ALA A 177 2.02 -6.54 -10.75
C ALA A 177 0.76 -7.41 -10.69
N ASN A 178 0.35 -7.85 -9.50
CA ASN A 178 -0.87 -8.63 -9.32
C ASN A 178 -2.15 -7.86 -9.65
N GLU A 179 -2.21 -6.56 -9.37
CA GLU A 179 -3.38 -5.73 -9.69
C GLU A 179 -3.49 -5.45 -11.20
N HIS A 180 -2.36 -5.20 -11.87
CA HIS A 180 -2.36 -4.67 -13.25
C HIS A 180 -2.07 -5.72 -14.32
N PHE A 181 -1.39 -6.82 -13.98
CA PHE A 181 -0.92 -7.81 -14.95
C PHE A 181 -1.51 -9.20 -14.75
N SER A 182 -2.34 -9.40 -13.73
CA SER A 182 -3.08 -10.66 -13.58
C SER A 182 -3.98 -10.90 -14.79
N THR A 183 -4.12 -12.16 -15.15
CA THR A 183 -5.04 -12.61 -16.19
C THR A 183 -6.01 -13.61 -15.58
N LYS A 184 -6.99 -14.10 -16.36
CA LYS A 184 -7.91 -15.15 -15.90
C LYS A 184 -7.20 -16.46 -15.52
N ILE A 185 -5.99 -16.71 -16.03
CA ILE A 185 -5.29 -17.99 -15.91
C ILE A 185 -4.02 -17.93 -15.04
N GLN A 186 -3.45 -16.74 -14.81
CA GLN A 186 -2.22 -16.60 -14.02
C GLN A 186 -2.20 -15.28 -13.25
N GLN A 187 -1.63 -15.34 -12.04
CA GLN A 187 -1.39 -14.18 -11.19
C GLN A 187 -0.34 -13.25 -11.83
N GLY A 188 -0.50 -11.95 -11.60
CA GLY A 188 0.31 -10.91 -12.21
C GLY A 188 1.81 -11.10 -12.04
N TRP A 189 2.26 -11.47 -10.84
CA TRP A 189 3.67 -11.71 -10.55
C TRP A 189 4.30 -12.83 -11.40
N LEU A 190 3.51 -13.79 -11.89
CA LEU A 190 3.99 -14.87 -12.76
C LEU A 190 4.11 -14.46 -14.24
N THR A 191 3.43 -13.38 -14.64
CA THR A 191 3.42 -12.89 -16.03
C THR A 191 4.73 -12.23 -16.39
N ASP A 192 5.09 -12.21 -17.67
CA ASP A 192 6.36 -11.61 -18.11
C ASP A 192 6.45 -10.13 -17.77
N ARG A 193 5.35 -9.36 -17.95
CA ARG A 193 5.27 -7.96 -17.52
C ARG A 193 5.45 -7.82 -16.00
N GLY A 194 4.83 -8.70 -15.22
CA GLY A 194 4.99 -8.71 -13.76
C GLY A 194 6.41 -9.03 -13.33
N ARG A 195 7.08 -10.00 -13.95
CA ARG A 195 8.48 -10.34 -13.69
C ARG A 195 9.39 -9.14 -13.92
N ILE A 196 9.28 -8.51 -15.09
CA ILE A 196 10.06 -7.32 -15.43
C ILE A 196 9.78 -6.18 -14.45
N TYR A 197 8.50 -5.90 -14.15
CA TYR A 197 8.13 -4.83 -13.23
C TYR A 197 8.61 -5.06 -11.79
N ILE A 198 8.59 -6.31 -11.29
CA ILE A 198 9.08 -6.61 -9.94
C ILE A 198 10.59 -6.44 -9.88
N THR A 199 11.31 -6.96 -10.86
CA THR A 199 12.78 -6.91 -10.91
C THR A 199 13.28 -5.47 -11.10
N TYR A 200 12.73 -4.72 -12.05
CA TYR A 200 13.26 -3.42 -12.44
C TYR A 200 12.49 -2.23 -11.88
N GLY A 201 11.28 -2.46 -11.36
CA GLY A 201 10.39 -1.39 -10.94
C GLY A 201 9.59 -0.81 -12.11
N PRO A 202 8.96 0.36 -11.91
CA PRO A 202 8.23 1.04 -12.96
C PRO A 202 9.18 1.42 -14.11
N PRO A 203 8.78 1.19 -15.38
CA PRO A 203 9.52 1.72 -16.52
C PRO A 203 9.44 3.24 -16.55
N ASP A 204 10.47 3.87 -17.13
CA ASP A 204 10.51 5.32 -17.36
C ASP A 204 9.49 5.75 -18.41
N GLN A 205 9.31 4.90 -19.44
CA GLN A 205 8.33 5.13 -20.51
C GLN A 205 7.66 3.82 -20.93
N VAL A 206 6.37 3.90 -21.22
CA VAL A 206 5.58 2.80 -21.80
C VAL A 206 4.95 3.27 -23.11
N GLU A 207 5.41 2.73 -24.22
CA GLU A 207 4.75 2.87 -25.52
C GLU A 207 3.72 1.77 -25.68
N ARG A 208 2.51 2.15 -26.12
CA ARG A 208 1.39 1.22 -26.28
C ARG A 208 0.92 1.28 -27.72
N HIS A 209 0.94 0.13 -28.36
CA HIS A 209 0.45 -0.06 -29.71
C HIS A 209 -0.80 -0.93 -29.63
N PRO A 210 -1.99 -0.32 -29.70
CA PRO A 210 -3.25 -1.08 -29.71
C PRO A 210 -3.36 -1.88 -31.02
N TYR A 211 -4.51 -2.53 -31.24
CA TYR A 211 -4.72 -3.33 -32.44
C TYR A 211 -4.55 -2.46 -33.71
N GLU A 212 -3.56 -2.79 -34.53
CA GLU A 212 -3.36 -2.19 -35.84
C GLU A 212 -3.65 -3.24 -36.92
N ARG A 213 -4.00 -2.81 -38.14
CA ARG A 213 -4.43 -3.69 -39.22
C ARG A 213 -3.48 -4.87 -39.51
N ASN A 214 -2.19 -4.70 -39.23
CA ASN A 214 -1.13 -5.67 -39.56
C ASN A 214 -0.28 -6.11 -38.35
N SER A 215 -0.65 -5.75 -37.11
CA SER A 215 0.15 -6.10 -35.93
C SER A 215 -0.73 -6.50 -34.75
N LYS A 216 -0.23 -7.47 -33.96
CA LYS A 216 -0.84 -7.78 -32.66
C LYS A 216 -0.58 -6.62 -31.71
N PRO A 217 -1.48 -6.33 -30.75
CA PRO A 217 -1.21 -5.31 -29.74
C PRO A 217 0.09 -5.59 -28.99
N TYR A 218 0.92 -4.57 -28.79
CA TYR A 218 2.19 -4.70 -28.09
C TYR A 218 2.50 -3.48 -27.23
N GLN A 219 3.43 -3.65 -26.30
CA GLN A 219 3.95 -2.58 -25.45
C GLN A 219 5.46 -2.61 -25.47
N VAL A 220 6.06 -1.44 -25.47
CA VAL A 220 7.51 -1.28 -25.29
C VAL A 220 7.75 -0.52 -24.00
N TRP A 221 8.56 -1.10 -23.12
CA TRP A 221 8.92 -0.53 -21.83
C TRP A 221 10.39 -0.14 -21.85
N TYR A 222 10.66 1.14 -21.56
CA TYR A 222 12.01 1.68 -21.54
C TYR A 222 12.46 1.95 -20.11
N TYR A 223 13.70 1.56 -19.81
CA TYR A 223 14.41 1.84 -18.56
C TYR A 223 15.73 2.54 -18.90
N TYR A 224 15.72 3.87 -18.93
CA TYR A 224 16.81 4.71 -19.43
C TYR A 224 18.07 4.61 -18.58
N THR A 225 17.93 4.50 -17.25
CA THR A 225 19.07 4.41 -16.33
C THR A 225 20.01 3.24 -16.67
N ASN A 226 19.43 2.11 -17.11
CA ASN A 226 20.19 0.90 -17.43
C ASN A 226 20.23 0.60 -18.94
N ASN A 227 19.68 1.50 -19.76
CA ASN A 227 19.47 1.30 -21.19
C ASN A 227 18.81 -0.04 -21.53
N TYR A 228 17.77 -0.43 -20.77
CA TYR A 228 16.98 -1.62 -21.07
C TYR A 228 15.72 -1.26 -21.84
N GLU A 229 15.37 -2.15 -22.76
CA GLU A 229 14.14 -2.11 -23.53
C GLU A 229 13.50 -3.49 -23.46
N PHE A 230 12.20 -3.53 -23.14
CA PHE A 230 11.42 -4.75 -23.11
C PHE A 230 10.20 -4.62 -24.02
N VAL A 231 10.06 -5.52 -24.98
CA VAL A 231 8.90 -5.55 -25.87
C VAL A 231 8.01 -6.71 -25.47
N PHE A 232 6.73 -6.41 -25.25
CA PHE A 232 5.71 -7.39 -24.89
C PHE A 232 4.61 -7.43 -25.93
N VAL A 233 4.23 -8.62 -26.40
CA VAL A 233 3.16 -8.80 -27.40
C VAL A 233 1.99 -9.54 -26.77
N ASP A 234 0.78 -9.01 -26.94
CA ASP A 234 -0.45 -9.72 -26.55
C ASP A 234 -0.71 -10.85 -27.54
N GLN A 235 -0.47 -12.09 -27.12
CA GLN A 235 -0.64 -13.23 -28.02
C GLN A 235 -2.10 -13.53 -28.34
N THR A 236 -3.00 -13.24 -27.41
CA THR A 236 -4.40 -13.69 -27.43
C THR A 236 -5.38 -12.56 -27.74
N GLY A 237 -4.97 -11.30 -27.56
CA GLY A 237 -5.85 -10.13 -27.65
C GLY A 237 -6.71 -9.92 -26.40
N PHE A 238 -6.50 -10.72 -25.35
CA PHE A 238 -7.22 -10.64 -24.08
C PHE A 238 -6.31 -10.22 -22.92
N GLY A 239 -5.18 -9.57 -23.21
CA GLY A 239 -4.23 -9.06 -22.22
C GLY A 239 -3.16 -10.07 -21.79
N TYR A 240 -2.95 -11.14 -22.55
CA TYR A 240 -1.87 -12.09 -22.28
C TYR A 240 -0.60 -11.67 -23.03
N PHE A 241 0.12 -10.74 -22.40
CA PHE A 241 1.38 -10.20 -22.91
C PHE A 241 2.56 -11.11 -22.56
N ILE A 242 3.29 -11.56 -23.58
CA ILE A 242 4.56 -12.27 -23.44
C ILE A 242 5.74 -11.37 -23.79
N LEU A 243 6.90 -11.60 -23.19
CA LEU A 243 8.13 -10.92 -23.54
C LEU A 243 8.69 -11.50 -24.84
N VAL A 244 8.91 -10.64 -25.84
CA VAL A 244 9.51 -11.03 -27.13
C VAL A 244 10.89 -10.40 -27.36
N TYR A 245 11.23 -9.34 -26.61
CA TYR A 245 12.55 -8.72 -26.64
C TYR A 245 12.97 -8.25 -25.24
N PRO A 246 14.24 -8.46 -24.84
CA PRO A 246 15.26 -9.20 -25.59
C PRO A 246 14.94 -10.71 -25.63
N PRO A 247 15.31 -11.41 -26.71
CA PRO A 247 15.06 -12.85 -26.82
C PRO A 247 15.83 -13.60 -25.72
N TYR A 248 15.26 -14.68 -25.19
CA TYR A 248 15.84 -15.54 -24.15
C TYR A 248 16.13 -14.88 -22.79
N TRP A 249 15.57 -13.70 -22.52
CA TRP A 249 15.79 -12.99 -21.26
C TRP A 249 15.41 -13.80 -20.01
N LEU A 250 14.30 -14.55 -20.09
CA LEU A 250 13.76 -15.32 -18.97
C LEU A 250 14.43 -16.69 -18.79
N GLU A 251 15.27 -17.12 -19.73
CA GLU A 251 15.97 -18.42 -19.67
C GLU A 251 17.35 -18.31 -18.98
N ASN A 252 17.90 -17.10 -18.89
CA ASN A 252 19.28 -16.84 -18.46
C ASN A 252 19.41 -16.32 -17.01
N ARG A 253 18.36 -16.44 -16.17
CA ARG A 253 18.37 -15.97 -14.77
C ARG A 253 17.82 -16.99 -13.78
#